data_AF-A0A9N8M2M8-F1
#
_entry.id   AF-A0A9N8M2M8-F1
#
_cell.length_a   1.000
_cell.length_b   1.000
_cell.length_c   1.000
_cell.angle_alpha   90.00
_cell.angle_beta   90.00
_cell.angle_gamma   90.00
#
_symmetry.space_group_name_H-M   'P 1'
#
loop_
_entity.id
_entity.type
_entity.pdbx_description
1 polymer ?
#
loop_
_entity_poly.entity_id
_entity_poly.type
_entity_poly.pdbx_seq_one_letter_code
_entity_poly.pdbx_strand_id
1 'polypeptide(L)'
;MDGGLPPKNWTLELFNNTCLKYKARGRELKHSGDRRARDGSDGRSRQEAVETAALEHTDAILHYVYAFWCDDQARALTARKGESVTAALSSTAAASHCNPGNWTSLFLFLEFAIKAHNKTGWSHLAGLCKLIEAMVRHLVLCHEQRQLNARMSKLNANAQTTLPSLLRAGAPGESGGRADEEMEETGPPTPGGPESHEKGSSSVRSATGNGSNHSSASALKPNAGSSSSESASAAAIAANANAAAEAHLKELSEVTESLSRLTRESERISLLFTEARSALSYSVLREHFPLTWAACIASDLDASSVSTTMDLEPDDAIRFGSEGRISLARFAWPIEYNSGLGHVVCFGRALVAELGRGRRLGYVPAPVMSAPSME
;
A
#
# COMPACT_ATOMS: atom_id res chain seq x y z
N MET A 1 -26.20 -27.05 -8.68
CA MET A 1 -25.39 -26.71 -9.86
C MET A 1 -24.84 -25.35 -9.59
N ASP A 2 -23.53 -25.27 -9.44
CA ASP A 2 -22.89 -24.06 -8.92
C ASP A 2 -22.69 -23.10 -10.08
N GLY A 3 -23.71 -22.25 -10.30
CA GLY A 3 -23.72 -21.19 -11.31
C GLY A 3 -22.78 -20.03 -10.95
N GLY A 4 -21.57 -20.35 -10.50
CA GLY A 4 -20.51 -19.37 -10.31
C GLY A 4 -20.21 -18.71 -11.64
N LEU A 5 -20.34 -17.39 -11.69
CA LEU A 5 -19.88 -16.60 -12.84
C LEU A 5 -18.39 -16.91 -13.08
N PRO A 6 -17.94 -17.01 -14.33
CA PRO A 6 -16.52 -17.19 -14.62
C PRO A 6 -15.72 -16.03 -14.01
N PRO A 7 -14.57 -16.29 -13.37
CA PRO A 7 -13.84 -15.28 -12.61
C PRO A 7 -13.45 -14.09 -13.48
N LYS A 8 -13.52 -12.90 -12.90
CA LYS A 8 -13.42 -11.65 -13.64
C LYS A 8 -12.00 -11.45 -14.17
N ASN A 9 -11.85 -11.48 -15.50
CA ASN A 9 -10.58 -11.27 -16.19
C ASN A 9 -10.11 -9.81 -16.07
N TRP A 10 -9.55 -9.46 -14.91
CA TRP A 10 -9.08 -8.12 -14.60
C TRP A 10 -7.84 -7.73 -15.41
N THR A 11 -8.04 -6.83 -16.37
CA THR A 11 -6.97 -6.18 -17.12
C THR A 11 -6.61 -4.82 -16.51
N LEU A 12 -5.43 -4.29 -16.86
CA LEU A 12 -5.02 -2.93 -16.51
C LEU A 12 -6.04 -1.88 -17.01
N GLU A 13 -6.63 -2.09 -18.18
CA GLU A 13 -7.68 -1.24 -18.72
C GLU A 13 -8.96 -1.32 -17.87
N LEU A 14 -9.39 -2.53 -17.48
CA LEU A 14 -10.60 -2.73 -16.68
C LEU A 14 -10.48 -2.09 -15.29
N PHE A 15 -9.31 -2.18 -14.63
CA PHE A 15 -9.05 -1.45 -13.38
C PHE A 15 -9.11 0.06 -13.57
N ASN A 16 -8.49 0.60 -14.62
CA ASN A 16 -8.51 2.05 -14.91
C ASN A 16 -9.94 2.55 -15.24
N ASN A 17 -10.71 1.80 -16.05
CA ASN A 17 -12.09 2.12 -16.42
C ASN A 17 -13.01 2.12 -15.18
N THR A 18 -12.90 1.09 -14.34
CA THR A 18 -13.64 0.96 -13.07
C THR A 18 -13.27 2.09 -12.10
N CYS A 19 -11.97 2.36 -11.92
CA CYS A 19 -11.44 3.46 -11.12
C CYS A 19 -12.04 4.82 -11.54
N LEU A 20 -12.06 5.13 -12.83
CA LEU A 20 -12.62 6.38 -13.35
C LEU A 20 -14.13 6.50 -13.11
N LYS A 21 -14.91 5.44 -13.38
CA LYS A 21 -16.37 5.42 -13.16
C LYS A 21 -16.74 5.57 -11.69
N TYR A 22 -16.13 4.80 -10.79
CA TYR A 22 -16.40 4.91 -9.36
C TYR A 22 -15.92 6.26 -8.78
N LYS A 23 -14.79 6.83 -9.24
CA LYS A 23 -14.40 8.22 -8.90
C LYS A 23 -15.39 9.27 -9.40
N ALA A 24 -16.02 9.07 -10.57
CA ALA A 24 -17.04 9.97 -11.08
C ALA A 24 -18.32 9.90 -10.23
N ARG A 25 -18.84 8.69 -10.00
CA ARG A 25 -20.05 8.50 -9.20
C ARG A 25 -19.88 8.92 -7.74
N GLY A 26 -18.69 8.71 -7.15
CA GLY A 26 -18.34 9.24 -5.83
C GLY A 26 -18.38 10.77 -5.74
N ARG A 27 -17.97 11.50 -6.80
CA ARG A 27 -18.12 12.97 -6.87
C ARG A 27 -19.59 13.38 -6.98
N GLU A 28 -20.37 12.72 -7.82
CA GLU A 28 -21.80 13.00 -8.00
C GLU A 28 -22.57 12.85 -6.68
N LEU A 29 -22.37 11.72 -5.99
CA LEU A 29 -23.01 11.39 -4.72
C LEU A 29 -22.57 12.37 -3.62
N LYS A 30 -21.27 12.67 -3.50
CA LYS A 30 -20.78 13.68 -2.56
C LYS A 30 -21.43 15.04 -2.81
N HIS A 31 -21.40 15.55 -4.05
CA HIS A 31 -21.99 16.84 -4.38
C HIS A 31 -23.52 16.86 -4.27
N SER A 32 -24.20 15.72 -4.40
CA SER A 32 -25.62 15.57 -4.08
C SER A 32 -25.87 15.74 -2.59
N GLY A 33 -25.14 15.02 -1.74
CA GLY A 33 -25.22 15.17 -0.29
C GLY A 33 -24.87 16.60 0.16
N ASP A 34 -23.84 17.21 -0.44
CA ASP A 34 -23.42 18.58 -0.16
C ASP A 34 -24.49 19.62 -0.54
N ARG A 35 -25.29 19.39 -1.58
CA ARG A 35 -26.49 20.19 -1.89
C ARG A 35 -27.60 19.91 -0.87
N ARG A 36 -28.02 18.64 -0.74
CA ARG A 36 -29.16 18.23 0.07
C ARG A 36 -29.04 18.61 1.55
N ALA A 37 -27.83 18.58 2.10
CA ALA A 37 -27.55 19.00 3.48
C ALA A 37 -27.61 20.54 3.70
N ARG A 38 -27.49 21.35 2.65
CA ARG A 38 -27.61 22.82 2.69
C ARG A 38 -29.00 23.30 2.31
N ASP A 39 -29.51 22.81 1.18
CA ASP A 39 -30.54 23.50 0.40
C ASP A 39 -31.97 23.25 0.90
N GLY A 40 -32.16 22.29 1.83
CA GLY A 40 -33.29 22.37 2.76
C GLY A 40 -34.67 21.92 2.25
N SER A 41 -34.73 21.21 1.11
CA SER A 41 -35.83 20.33 0.65
C SER A 41 -36.74 20.79 -0.49
N ASP A 42 -36.71 20.03 -1.58
CA ASP A 42 -37.80 19.91 -2.56
C ASP A 42 -38.93 19.01 -1.99
N GLY A 43 -39.79 19.56 -1.14
CA GLY A 43 -41.07 18.94 -0.72
C GLY A 43 -41.02 17.76 0.27
N ARG A 44 -39.84 17.32 0.70
CA ARG A 44 -39.60 16.37 1.82
C ARG A 44 -39.46 17.09 3.17
N SER A 45 -39.35 16.36 4.28
CA SER A 45 -38.94 16.99 5.55
C SER A 45 -37.44 17.34 5.57
N ARG A 46 -37.06 18.35 6.37
CA ARG A 46 -35.63 18.72 6.56
C ARG A 46 -34.82 17.57 7.16
N GLN A 47 -35.44 16.74 8.00
CA GLN A 47 -34.82 15.55 8.59
C GLN A 47 -34.53 14.50 7.52
N GLU A 48 -35.52 14.15 6.68
CA GLU A 48 -35.33 13.24 5.54
C GLU A 48 -34.24 13.73 4.58
N ALA A 49 -34.13 15.04 4.37
CA ALA A 49 -33.07 15.61 3.53
C ALA A 49 -31.67 15.39 4.13
N VAL A 50 -31.49 15.64 5.44
CA VAL A 50 -30.22 15.39 6.15
C VAL A 50 -29.88 13.90 6.22
N GLU A 51 -30.87 13.05 6.52
CA GLU A 51 -30.72 11.59 6.55
C GLU A 51 -30.35 11.02 5.18
N THR A 52 -31.02 11.48 4.11
CA THR A 52 -30.67 11.10 2.73
C THR A 52 -29.27 11.58 2.36
N ALA A 53 -28.87 12.79 2.77
CA ALA A 53 -27.53 13.31 2.51
C ALA A 53 -26.45 12.44 3.17
N ALA A 54 -26.67 12.00 4.43
CA ALA A 54 -25.75 11.11 5.12
C ALA A 54 -25.59 9.74 4.41
N LEU A 55 -26.65 9.21 3.78
CA LEU A 55 -26.55 8.03 2.91
C LEU A 55 -25.76 8.32 1.63
N GLU A 56 -26.07 9.42 0.93
CA GLU A 56 -25.35 9.86 -0.28
C GLU A 56 -23.85 10.06 -0.02
N HIS A 57 -23.48 10.65 1.11
CA HIS A 57 -22.09 10.81 1.55
C HIS A 57 -21.41 9.46 1.89
N THR A 58 -22.15 8.48 2.41
CA THR A 58 -21.60 7.15 2.75
C THR A 58 -21.36 6.30 1.50
N ASP A 59 -22.33 6.27 0.57
CA ASP A 59 -22.15 5.59 -0.71
C ASP A 59 -21.00 6.25 -1.49
N ALA A 60 -20.85 7.58 -1.46
CA ALA A 60 -19.70 8.28 -2.04
C ALA A 60 -18.35 7.80 -1.46
N ILE A 61 -18.24 7.62 -0.14
CA ILE A 61 -17.02 7.07 0.50
C ILE A 61 -16.74 5.65 0.00
N LEU A 62 -17.75 4.78 -0.02
CA LEU A 62 -17.62 3.39 -0.50
C LEU A 62 -17.15 3.34 -1.96
N HIS A 63 -17.64 4.26 -2.81
CA HIS A 63 -17.17 4.41 -4.19
C HIS A 63 -15.71 4.84 -4.29
N TYR A 64 -15.27 5.81 -3.49
CA TYR A 64 -13.86 6.22 -3.49
C TYR A 64 -12.94 5.10 -2.99
N VAL A 65 -13.33 4.35 -1.95
CA VAL A 65 -12.56 3.19 -1.45
C VAL A 65 -12.36 2.16 -2.56
N TYR A 66 -13.42 1.77 -3.27
CA TYR A 66 -13.29 0.81 -4.37
C TYR A 66 -12.46 1.34 -5.54
N ALA A 67 -12.62 2.62 -5.88
CA ALA A 67 -11.85 3.23 -6.96
C ALA A 67 -10.36 3.39 -6.63
N PHE A 68 -10.01 3.69 -5.37
CA PHE A 68 -8.62 3.80 -4.92
C PHE A 68 -7.96 2.42 -4.84
N TRP A 69 -8.70 1.37 -4.44
CA TRP A 69 -8.25 -0.01 -4.57
C TRP A 69 -7.97 -0.38 -6.04
N CYS A 70 -8.84 -0.01 -6.98
CA CYS A 70 -8.59 -0.20 -8.41
C CYS A 70 -7.35 0.58 -8.92
N ASP A 71 -7.13 1.79 -8.42
CA ASP A 71 -5.95 2.63 -8.71
C ASP A 71 -4.65 1.92 -8.28
N ASP A 72 -4.66 1.30 -7.10
CA ASP A 72 -3.52 0.55 -6.56
C ASP A 72 -3.27 -0.77 -7.29
N GLN A 73 -4.32 -1.51 -7.69
CA GLN A 73 -4.15 -2.71 -8.54
C GLN A 73 -3.58 -2.38 -9.92
N ALA A 74 -4.04 -1.28 -10.53
CA ALA A 74 -3.48 -0.80 -11.80
C ALA A 74 -1.98 -0.44 -11.67
N ARG A 75 -1.57 0.16 -10.54
CA ARG A 75 -0.15 0.42 -10.22
C ARG A 75 0.64 -0.87 -10.04
N ALA A 76 0.08 -1.87 -9.34
CA ALA A 76 0.73 -3.17 -9.12
C ALA A 76 1.00 -3.91 -10.44
N LEU A 77 0.01 -4.00 -11.33
CA LEU A 77 0.18 -4.59 -12.66
C LEU A 77 1.20 -3.82 -13.51
N THR A 78 1.20 -2.49 -13.45
CA THR A 78 2.13 -1.66 -14.22
C THR A 78 3.58 -1.81 -13.75
N ALA A 79 3.81 -2.02 -12.45
CA ALA A 79 5.13 -2.26 -11.88
C ALA A 79 5.68 -3.66 -12.24
N ARG A 80 4.80 -4.67 -12.34
CA ARG A 80 5.16 -6.08 -12.56
C ARG A 80 5.06 -6.48 -14.04
N LYS A 81 5.88 -5.83 -14.89
CA LYS A 81 5.98 -6.18 -16.32
C LYS A 81 6.41 -7.64 -16.53
N GLY A 82 5.44 -8.53 -16.80
CA GLY A 82 5.67 -9.92 -17.19
C GLY A 82 5.21 -10.98 -16.19
N GLU A 83 4.68 -10.61 -15.02
CA GLU A 83 4.12 -11.58 -14.06
C GLU A 83 2.64 -11.91 -14.35
N SER A 84 2.19 -13.08 -13.89
CA SER A 84 0.76 -13.43 -13.92
C SER A 84 -0.06 -12.46 -13.07
N VAL A 85 -1.22 -12.07 -13.61
CA VAL A 85 -2.27 -11.28 -12.93
C VAL A 85 -2.57 -11.84 -11.52
N THR A 86 -2.64 -13.17 -11.38
CA THR A 86 -2.90 -13.83 -10.07
C THR A 86 -1.76 -13.69 -9.06
N ALA A 87 -0.50 -13.58 -9.50
CA ALA A 87 0.65 -13.39 -8.62
C ALA A 87 0.89 -11.91 -8.27
N ALA A 88 0.45 -11.01 -9.16
CA ALA A 88 0.62 -9.57 -9.00
C ALA A 88 -0.32 -8.93 -7.96
N LEU A 89 -1.47 -9.56 -7.69
CA LEU A 89 -2.63 -8.91 -7.06
C LEU A 89 -2.95 -9.36 -5.62
N SER A 90 -2.01 -10.07 -4.97
CA SER A 90 -2.14 -10.46 -3.54
C SER A 90 -2.46 -9.26 -2.64
N SER A 91 -3.14 -9.47 -1.50
CA SER A 91 -3.42 -8.40 -0.52
C SER A 91 -2.14 -7.72 0.00
N THR A 92 -1.04 -8.47 0.10
CA THR A 92 0.30 -7.95 0.42
C THR A 92 0.89 -7.08 -0.71
N ALA A 93 0.49 -7.32 -1.96
CA ALA A 93 0.91 -6.57 -3.14
C ALA A 93 0.04 -5.32 -3.40
N ALA A 94 -1.25 -5.38 -3.11
CA ALA A 94 -2.12 -4.20 -3.09
C ALA A 94 -1.53 -3.11 -2.19
N ALA A 95 -1.08 -3.50 -0.99
CA ALA A 95 -0.38 -2.60 -0.08
C ALA A 95 0.99 -2.14 -0.65
N SER A 96 1.72 -2.97 -1.42
CA SER A 96 3.04 -2.59 -1.96
C SER A 96 3.01 -1.49 -3.02
N HIS A 97 1.86 -1.27 -3.67
CA HIS A 97 1.67 -0.22 -4.68
C HIS A 97 0.64 0.86 -4.29
N CYS A 98 0.24 0.86 -3.02
CA CYS A 98 -0.60 1.88 -2.37
C CYS A 98 -0.16 3.31 -2.72
N ASN A 99 -1.12 4.13 -3.18
CA ASN A 99 -0.99 5.58 -3.26
C ASN A 99 -1.54 6.25 -1.98
N PRO A 100 -0.71 6.56 -0.96
CA PRO A 100 -1.20 7.14 0.29
C PRO A 100 -1.85 8.52 0.12
N GLY A 101 -1.56 9.25 -0.96
CA GLY A 101 -2.21 10.53 -1.26
C GLY A 101 -3.70 10.37 -1.60
N ASN A 102 -4.09 9.29 -2.27
CA ASN A 102 -5.50 8.95 -2.47
C ASN A 102 -6.15 8.66 -1.11
N TRP A 103 -5.56 7.73 -0.35
CA TRP A 103 -6.13 7.20 0.88
C TRP A 103 -6.27 8.23 2.00
N THR A 104 -5.26 9.06 2.23
CA THR A 104 -5.29 10.13 3.24
C THR A 104 -6.37 11.19 2.97
N SER A 105 -6.75 11.40 1.70
CA SER A 105 -7.83 12.33 1.34
C SER A 105 -9.21 11.93 1.87
N LEU A 106 -9.41 10.66 2.23
CA LEU A 106 -10.66 10.18 2.82
C LEU A 106 -10.86 10.60 4.27
N PHE A 107 -9.80 10.84 5.06
CA PHE A 107 -9.94 10.98 6.52
C PHE A 107 -10.88 12.11 6.95
N LEU A 108 -10.81 13.28 6.30
CA LEU A 108 -11.74 14.39 6.58
C LEU A 108 -13.18 14.09 6.15
N PHE A 109 -13.37 13.26 5.11
CA PHE A 109 -14.70 12.88 4.63
C PHE A 109 -15.34 11.78 5.49
N LEU A 110 -14.53 10.83 5.96
CA LEU A 110 -14.89 9.83 6.97
C LEU A 110 -15.27 10.51 8.29
N GLU A 111 -14.45 11.42 8.80
CA GLU A 111 -14.74 12.18 10.02
C GLU A 111 -16.04 12.98 9.90
N PHE A 112 -16.28 13.60 8.74
CA PHE A 112 -17.54 14.28 8.43
C PHE A 112 -18.75 13.32 8.43
N ALA A 113 -18.64 12.16 7.78
CA ALA A 113 -19.71 11.16 7.73
C ALA A 113 -20.01 10.55 9.12
N ILE A 114 -18.99 10.25 9.92
CA ILE A 114 -19.14 9.82 11.33
C ILE A 114 -19.92 10.88 12.12
N LYS A 115 -19.57 12.17 11.96
CA LYS A 115 -20.28 13.29 12.61
C LYS A 115 -21.70 13.49 12.08
N ALA A 116 -21.99 13.13 10.83
CA ALA A 116 -23.35 13.17 10.27
C ALA A 116 -24.21 12.04 10.87
N HIS A 117 -23.72 10.80 10.85
CA HIS A 117 -24.44 9.63 11.40
C HIS A 117 -24.67 9.71 12.90
N ASN A 118 -23.72 10.26 13.66
CA ASN A 118 -23.92 10.51 15.09
C ASN A 118 -25.03 11.55 15.36
N LYS A 119 -25.32 12.46 14.43
CA LYS A 119 -26.43 13.44 14.54
C LYS A 119 -27.79 12.86 14.12
N THR A 120 -27.82 11.88 13.22
CA THR A 120 -29.04 11.14 12.84
C THR A 120 -29.34 9.95 13.76
N GLY A 121 -28.44 9.65 14.71
CA GLY A 121 -28.55 8.50 15.61
C GLY A 121 -28.17 7.15 14.98
N TRP A 122 -27.55 7.17 13.79
CA TRP A 122 -27.22 5.96 13.01
C TRP A 122 -25.83 5.42 13.40
N SER A 123 -25.70 5.02 14.68
CA SER A 123 -24.45 4.53 15.29
C SER A 123 -23.78 3.40 14.49
N HIS A 124 -24.56 2.54 13.84
CA HIS A 124 -24.11 1.47 12.95
C HIS A 124 -23.42 1.98 11.67
N LEU A 125 -23.92 3.04 11.01
CA LEU A 125 -23.22 3.63 9.86
C LEU A 125 -22.03 4.47 10.29
N ALA A 126 -22.06 5.10 11.46
CA ALA A 126 -20.86 5.66 12.08
C ALA A 126 -19.81 4.56 12.34
N GLY A 127 -20.24 3.36 12.75
CA GLY A 127 -19.42 2.16 12.89
C GLY A 127 -18.80 1.69 11.57
N LEU A 128 -19.59 1.66 10.48
CA LEU A 128 -19.09 1.38 9.12
C LEU A 128 -18.02 2.39 8.68
N CYS A 129 -18.23 3.68 8.92
CA CYS A 129 -17.21 4.69 8.62
C CYS A 129 -15.95 4.52 9.48
N LYS A 130 -16.05 4.12 10.75
CA LYS A 130 -14.89 3.79 11.60
C LYS A 130 -14.15 2.53 11.13
N LEU A 131 -14.86 1.52 10.65
CA LEU A 131 -14.29 0.31 10.04
C LEU A 131 -13.45 0.68 8.81
N ILE A 132 -14.00 1.51 7.92
CA ILE A 132 -13.29 2.01 6.75
C ILE A 132 -12.10 2.88 7.16
N GLU A 133 -12.23 3.76 8.15
CA GLU A 133 -11.10 4.55 8.67
C GLU A 133 -9.97 3.65 9.21
N ALA A 134 -10.30 2.62 10.00
CA ALA A 134 -9.34 1.66 10.51
C ALA A 134 -8.59 0.91 9.39
N MET A 135 -9.31 0.45 8.36
CA MET A 135 -8.72 -0.29 7.24
C MET A 135 -7.87 0.59 6.33
N VAL A 136 -8.32 1.83 6.04
CA VAL A 136 -7.54 2.80 5.26
C VAL A 136 -6.28 3.22 6.02
N ARG A 137 -6.37 3.42 7.34
CA ARG A 137 -5.19 3.65 8.20
C ARG A 137 -4.25 2.45 8.22
N HIS A 138 -4.76 1.23 8.35
CA HIS A 138 -3.94 0.01 8.31
C HIS A 138 -3.19 -0.14 6.97
N LEU A 139 -3.86 0.12 5.85
CA LEU A 139 -3.24 0.06 4.52
C LEU A 139 -2.13 1.11 4.33
N VAL A 140 -2.29 2.32 4.89
CA VAL A 140 -1.24 3.35 4.92
C VAL A 140 -0.12 2.99 5.92
N LEU A 141 -0.45 2.46 7.10
CA LEU A 141 0.50 1.97 8.10
C LEU A 141 1.43 0.90 7.51
N CYS A 142 0.87 -0.10 6.82
CA CYS A 142 1.64 -1.13 6.14
C CYS A 142 2.55 -0.57 5.04
N HIS A 143 2.17 0.55 4.40
CA HIS A 143 3.00 1.24 3.41
C HIS A 143 4.16 1.98 4.06
N GLU A 144 3.91 2.75 5.11
CA GLU A 144 4.95 3.44 5.88
C GLU A 144 5.92 2.46 6.56
N GLN A 145 5.42 1.37 7.16
CA GLN A 145 6.26 0.34 7.77
C GLN A 145 7.22 -0.30 6.75
N ARG A 146 6.77 -0.56 5.51
CA ARG A 146 7.66 -1.07 4.45
C ARG A 146 8.69 -0.03 4.00
N GLN A 147 8.33 1.25 3.92
CA GLN A 147 9.34 2.30 3.69
C GLN A 147 10.35 2.36 4.83
N LEU A 148 9.91 2.28 6.09
CA LEU A 148 10.77 2.34 7.27
C LEU A 148 11.73 1.15 7.31
N ASN A 149 11.24 -0.07 7.08
CA ASN A 149 12.06 -1.28 6.98
C ASN A 149 13.12 -1.12 5.86
N ALA A 150 12.73 -0.61 4.69
CA ALA A 150 13.65 -0.38 3.58
C ALA A 150 14.71 0.70 3.86
N ARG A 151 14.39 1.75 4.64
CA ARG A 151 15.37 2.73 5.14
C ARG A 151 16.33 2.09 6.14
N MET A 152 15.80 1.38 7.13
CA MET A 152 16.58 0.68 8.15
C MET A 152 17.55 -0.35 7.54
N SER A 153 17.13 -1.08 6.50
CA SER A 153 18.02 -1.99 5.76
C SER A 153 19.17 -1.25 5.05
N LYS A 154 18.91 -0.09 4.45
CA LYS A 154 19.96 0.75 3.83
C LYS A 154 20.90 1.34 4.88
N LEU A 155 20.37 1.84 5.99
CA LEU A 155 21.16 2.40 7.09
C LEU A 155 22.10 1.34 7.69
N ASN A 156 21.61 0.12 7.92
CA ASN A 156 22.45 -1.00 8.36
C ASN A 156 23.54 -1.38 7.34
N ALA A 157 23.22 -1.41 6.04
CA ALA A 157 24.22 -1.65 4.99
C ALA A 157 25.29 -0.54 4.94
N ASN A 158 24.87 0.73 5.06
CA ASN A 158 25.76 1.88 5.12
C ASN A 158 26.65 1.85 6.37
N ALA A 159 26.14 1.42 7.52
CA ALA A 159 26.93 1.22 8.73
C ALA A 159 28.04 0.18 8.50
N GLN A 160 27.71 -0.95 7.88
CA GLN A 160 28.65 -2.05 7.60
C GLN A 160 29.73 -1.68 6.57
N THR A 161 29.47 -0.79 5.61
CA THR A 161 30.49 -0.32 4.65
C THR A 161 31.31 0.85 5.18
N THR A 162 30.69 1.79 5.90
CA THR A 162 31.30 3.07 6.26
C THR A 162 32.13 2.97 7.55
N LEU A 163 31.61 2.34 8.60
CA LEU A 163 32.29 2.29 9.90
C LEU A 163 33.65 1.55 9.86
N PRO A 164 33.78 0.37 9.20
CA PRO A 164 35.09 -0.29 9.09
C PRO A 164 36.09 0.49 8.23
N SER A 165 35.59 1.22 7.22
CA SER A 165 36.42 2.08 6.36
C SER A 165 37.00 3.27 7.12
N LEU A 166 36.18 3.92 7.98
CA LEU A 166 36.62 5.01 8.85
C LEU A 166 37.58 4.53 9.95
N LEU A 167 37.29 3.38 10.57
CA LEU A 167 38.20 2.76 11.56
C LEU A 167 39.57 2.40 10.98
N ARG A 168 39.61 1.92 9.73
CA ARG A 168 40.88 1.65 9.02
C ARG A 168 41.63 2.93 8.63
N ALA A 169 40.93 4.02 8.31
CA ALA A 169 41.55 5.30 7.97
C ALA A 169 42.13 6.07 9.18
N GLY A 170 41.70 5.73 10.40
CA GLY A 170 42.21 6.32 11.65
C GLY A 170 43.44 5.63 12.26
N ALA A 171 43.92 4.53 11.67
CA ALA A 171 45.09 3.81 12.18
C ALA A 171 46.40 4.47 11.73
N PRO A 172 47.32 4.83 12.66
CA PRO A 172 48.68 5.21 12.29
C PRO A 172 49.37 4.07 11.53
N GLY A 173 50.04 4.38 10.43
CA GLY A 173 50.49 3.36 9.48
C GLY A 173 51.63 2.48 9.97
N GLU A 174 51.43 1.17 9.99
CA GLU A 174 52.53 0.20 9.95
C GLU A 174 53.08 0.12 8.52
N SER A 175 54.13 0.89 8.23
CA SER A 175 54.95 0.74 7.02
C SER A 175 55.88 -0.48 7.13
N GLY A 176 55.29 -1.67 7.30
CA GLY A 176 55.98 -2.95 7.33
C GLY A 176 56.62 -3.29 5.98
N GLY A 177 57.92 -3.59 5.99
CA GLY A 177 58.73 -3.70 4.79
C GLY A 177 58.31 -4.83 3.84
N ARG A 178 58.45 -4.55 2.53
CA ARG A 178 58.42 -5.56 1.47
C ARG A 178 59.78 -6.27 1.43
N ALA A 179 59.77 -7.59 1.58
CA ALA A 179 60.89 -8.46 1.27
C ALA A 179 60.36 -9.63 0.43
N ASP A 180 60.96 -9.87 -0.73
CA ASP A 180 60.70 -11.04 -1.54
C ASP A 180 61.62 -12.18 -1.05
N GLU A 181 61.08 -13.35 -0.77
CA GLU A 181 61.87 -14.57 -0.53
C GLU A 181 61.14 -15.77 -1.15
N GLU A 182 61.60 -16.19 -2.32
CA GLU A 182 61.20 -17.46 -2.93
C GLU A 182 62.02 -18.60 -2.29
N MET A 183 61.36 -19.64 -1.80
CA MET A 183 62.01 -20.94 -1.58
C MET A 183 61.00 -22.07 -1.80
N GLU A 184 61.41 -23.08 -2.58
CA GLU A 184 60.68 -24.33 -2.73
C GLU A 184 60.78 -25.16 -1.43
N GLU A 185 59.88 -26.14 -1.22
CA GLU A 185 60.23 -27.56 -1.43
C GLU A 185 59.14 -28.53 -0.89
N THR A 186 58.79 -29.53 -1.72
CA THR A 186 58.05 -30.77 -1.42
C THR A 186 56.68 -30.73 -0.72
N GLY A 187 55.68 -31.30 -1.42
CA GLY A 187 54.52 -31.96 -0.81
C GLY A 187 54.13 -33.22 -1.59
N PRO A 188 54.16 -34.43 -0.99
CA PRO A 188 53.71 -35.66 -1.64
C PRO A 188 52.58 -36.40 -0.86
N PRO A 189 51.85 -37.36 -1.48
CA PRO A 189 51.28 -37.29 -2.82
C PRO A 189 49.80 -37.75 -2.86
N THR A 190 49.10 -37.49 -3.97
CA THR A 190 47.74 -37.99 -4.26
C THR A 190 47.73 -39.48 -4.64
N PRO A 191 46.59 -40.18 -4.49
CA PRO A 191 46.21 -41.19 -5.48
C PRO A 191 44.72 -41.18 -5.89
N GLY A 192 44.44 -41.37 -7.19
CA GLY A 192 43.14 -41.87 -7.71
C GLY A 192 42.30 -40.91 -8.57
N GLY A 193 42.23 -41.18 -9.89
CA GLY A 193 41.20 -40.67 -10.81
C GLY A 193 40.14 -41.76 -11.14
N PRO A 194 39.45 -41.77 -12.32
CA PRO A 194 39.65 -40.91 -13.49
C PRO A 194 38.38 -40.29 -14.15
N GLU A 195 38.61 -39.16 -14.85
CA GLU A 195 38.18 -38.74 -16.20
C GLU A 195 36.75 -39.00 -16.78
N SER A 196 36.16 -37.94 -17.36
CA SER A 196 35.63 -37.97 -18.74
C SER A 196 35.51 -36.58 -19.42
N HIS A 197 35.86 -36.53 -20.71
CA HIS A 197 35.79 -35.50 -21.76
C HIS A 197 34.42 -34.76 -21.94
N GLU A 198 34.20 -33.66 -22.71
CA GLU A 198 35.02 -32.97 -23.74
C GLU A 198 34.66 -31.49 -24.11
N LYS A 199 35.67 -30.73 -24.61
CA LYS A 199 35.70 -29.64 -25.66
C LYS A 199 34.71 -28.44 -25.73
N GLY A 200 35.32 -27.25 -25.81
CA GLY A 200 35.07 -26.23 -26.87
C GLY A 200 34.56 -24.85 -26.43
N SER A 201 34.91 -23.70 -27.06
CA SER A 201 36.08 -23.31 -27.88
C SER A 201 36.02 -21.78 -28.15
N SER A 202 37.15 -21.05 -28.05
CA SER A 202 37.51 -19.76 -28.71
C SER A 202 36.39 -18.75 -29.14
N SER A 203 36.57 -17.42 -28.95
CA SER A 203 37.57 -16.66 -29.71
C SER A 203 37.80 -15.22 -29.19
N VAL A 204 38.88 -14.58 -29.66
CA VAL A 204 39.39 -13.26 -29.26
C VAL A 204 39.49 -12.34 -30.48
N ARG A 205 39.27 -11.02 -30.31
CA ARG A 205 39.84 -10.01 -31.20
C ARG A 205 40.01 -8.64 -30.55
N SER A 206 41.24 -8.13 -30.57
CA SER A 206 41.61 -6.77 -30.16
C SER A 206 41.75 -5.86 -31.38
N ALA A 207 41.64 -4.54 -31.19
CA ALA A 207 42.04 -3.54 -32.17
C ALA A 207 42.71 -2.34 -31.48
N THR A 208 43.91 -1.97 -31.95
CA THR A 208 44.72 -0.86 -31.42
C THR A 208 44.53 0.41 -32.26
N GLY A 209 44.57 1.58 -31.62
CA GLY A 209 44.71 2.88 -32.28
C GLY A 209 45.73 3.73 -31.51
N ASN A 210 46.72 4.30 -32.22
CA ASN A 210 47.85 5.01 -31.64
C ASN A 210 47.93 6.44 -32.18
N GLY A 211 48.36 7.41 -31.38
CA GLY A 211 48.43 8.82 -31.79
C GLY A 211 49.19 9.70 -30.80
N SER A 212 50.17 10.47 -31.28
CA SER A 212 51.22 11.11 -30.47
C SER A 212 51.60 12.50 -30.98
N ASN A 213 51.90 13.47 -30.09
CA ASN A 213 53.26 14.05 -29.95
C ASN A 213 53.36 15.37 -29.14
N HIS A 214 54.57 15.57 -28.58
CA HIS A 214 55.29 16.83 -28.27
C HIS A 214 54.65 17.89 -27.33
N SER A 215 55.23 18.16 -26.15
CA SER A 215 56.48 18.93 -25.83
C SER A 215 56.25 20.45 -25.82
N SER A 216 56.80 21.28 -24.92
CA SER A 216 57.89 21.14 -23.91
C SER A 216 57.40 21.62 -22.51
N ALA A 217 58.15 22.00 -21.46
CA ALA A 217 59.58 22.30 -21.22
C ALA A 217 59.98 22.05 -19.74
N SER A 218 60.97 22.77 -19.17
CA SER A 218 61.48 22.57 -17.79
C SER A 218 61.79 23.88 -17.05
N ALA A 219 61.55 23.90 -15.73
CA ALA A 219 62.07 24.88 -14.76
C ALA A 219 62.34 24.16 -13.42
N LEU A 220 63.36 24.58 -12.66
CA LEU A 220 63.94 23.81 -11.55
C LEU A 220 64.06 24.60 -10.24
N LYS A 221 63.81 23.90 -9.12
CA LYS A 221 64.20 24.22 -7.72
C LYS A 221 63.49 25.43 -7.06
N PRO A 222 63.55 25.55 -5.71
CA PRO A 222 64.14 24.65 -4.70
C PRO A 222 63.15 24.05 -3.68
N ASN A 223 63.66 23.13 -2.86
CA ASN A 223 62.98 22.49 -1.73
C ASN A 223 62.76 23.46 -0.55
N ALA A 224 61.57 23.43 0.06
CA ALA A 224 61.29 23.91 1.41
C ALA A 224 60.21 23.01 2.03
N GLY A 225 60.46 22.46 3.22
CA GLY A 225 59.61 21.39 3.78
C GLY A 225 58.32 21.88 4.43
N SER A 226 57.25 21.09 4.30
CA SER A 226 56.01 21.24 5.07
C SER A 226 55.51 19.90 5.60
N SER A 227 55.93 19.51 6.80
CA SER A 227 55.38 18.39 7.58
C SER A 227 53.99 18.70 8.17
N SER A 228 53.18 19.47 7.45
CA SER A 228 51.87 20.00 7.85
C SER A 228 50.75 19.68 6.86
N SER A 229 51.06 19.04 5.72
CA SER A 229 50.05 18.51 4.78
C SER A 229 49.34 17.28 5.34
N GLU A 230 50.08 16.39 6.02
CA GLU A 230 49.53 15.16 6.60
C GLU A 230 48.52 15.46 7.72
N SER A 231 48.83 16.38 8.63
CA SER A 231 47.91 16.79 9.69
C SER A 231 46.65 17.51 9.15
N ALA A 232 46.79 18.30 8.08
CA ALA A 232 45.64 18.90 7.39
C ALA A 232 44.76 17.83 6.72
N SER A 233 45.36 16.81 6.10
CA SER A 233 44.60 15.69 5.49
C SER A 233 43.93 14.81 6.54
N ALA A 234 44.61 14.49 7.64
CA ALA A 234 44.05 13.73 8.75
C ALA A 234 42.90 14.49 9.45
N ALA A 235 43.03 15.80 9.63
CA ALA A 235 41.96 16.65 10.14
C ALA A 235 40.74 16.69 9.21
N ALA A 236 40.94 16.74 7.89
CA ALA A 236 39.85 16.67 6.90
C ALA A 236 39.15 15.30 6.90
N ILE A 237 39.92 14.20 7.01
CA ILE A 237 39.39 12.84 7.13
C ILE A 237 38.58 12.69 8.42
N ALA A 238 39.09 13.17 9.56
CA ALA A 238 38.39 13.12 10.85
C ALA A 238 37.12 13.99 10.86
N ALA A 239 37.15 15.18 10.26
CA ALA A 239 35.96 16.03 10.11
C ALA A 239 34.88 15.35 9.26
N ASN A 240 35.26 14.70 8.16
CA ASN A 240 34.35 13.94 7.31
C ASN A 240 33.80 12.68 8.02
N ALA A 241 34.62 12.01 8.83
CA ALA A 241 34.21 10.88 9.66
C ALA A 241 33.15 11.29 10.70
N ASN A 242 33.36 12.42 11.39
CA ASN A 242 32.40 12.97 12.35
C ASN A 242 31.09 13.38 11.67
N ALA A 243 31.16 14.09 10.53
CA ALA A 243 29.97 14.46 9.76
C ALA A 243 29.14 13.23 9.30
N ALA A 244 29.81 12.15 8.90
CA ALA A 244 29.15 10.88 8.56
C ALA A 244 28.50 10.21 9.78
N ALA A 245 29.16 10.25 10.95
CA ALA A 245 28.62 9.72 12.21
C ALA A 245 27.41 10.53 12.70
N GLU A 246 27.47 11.87 12.64
CA GLU A 246 26.35 12.77 12.97
C GLU A 246 25.15 12.55 12.04
N ALA A 247 25.37 12.40 10.73
CA ALA A 247 24.32 12.07 9.77
C ALA A 247 23.66 10.72 10.08
N HIS A 248 24.45 9.69 10.42
CA HIS A 248 23.96 8.37 10.81
C HIS A 248 23.15 8.40 12.11
N LEU A 249 23.60 9.16 13.12
CA LEU A 249 22.86 9.36 14.38
C LEU A 249 21.54 10.11 14.14
N LYS A 250 21.52 11.09 13.22
CA LYS A 250 20.29 11.79 12.82
C LYS A 250 19.31 10.85 12.12
N GLU A 251 19.76 10.01 11.18
CA GLU A 251 18.88 9.04 10.50
C GLU A 251 18.33 7.99 11.48
N LEU A 252 19.14 7.51 12.45
CA LEU A 252 18.65 6.66 13.55
C LEU A 252 17.55 7.34 14.39
N SER A 253 17.70 8.64 14.67
CA SER A 253 16.69 9.42 15.40
C SER A 253 15.38 9.52 14.62
N GLU A 254 15.44 9.88 13.32
CA GLU A 254 14.28 9.96 12.43
C GLU A 254 13.57 8.60 12.24
N VAL A 255 14.33 7.50 12.19
CA VAL A 255 13.81 6.12 12.18
C VAL A 255 13.10 5.78 13.49
N THR A 256 13.66 6.19 14.63
CA THR A 256 13.09 5.93 15.97
C THR A 256 11.80 6.72 16.19
N GLU A 257 11.76 8.00 15.79
CA GLU A 257 10.54 8.81 15.82
C GLU A 257 9.46 8.19 14.93
N SER A 258 9.82 7.81 13.70
CA SER A 258 8.92 7.15 12.76
C SER A 258 8.31 5.86 13.33
N LEU A 259 9.13 5.01 13.97
CA LEU A 259 8.64 3.80 14.65
C LEU A 259 7.64 4.13 15.76
N SER A 260 7.92 5.15 16.58
CA SER A 260 6.99 5.58 17.63
C SER A 260 5.65 6.09 17.09
N ARG A 261 5.65 6.74 15.91
CA ARG A 261 4.44 7.17 15.20
C ARG A 261 3.61 5.97 14.71
N LEU A 262 4.27 4.98 14.11
CA LEU A 262 3.60 3.77 13.62
C LEU A 262 2.96 2.96 14.77
N THR A 263 3.62 2.87 15.94
CA THR A 263 3.03 2.21 17.12
C THR A 263 1.73 2.89 17.56
N ARG A 264 1.73 4.22 17.73
CA ARG A 264 0.53 5.00 18.12
C ARG A 264 -0.60 4.91 17.10
N GLU A 265 -0.27 4.84 15.81
CA GLU A 265 -1.27 4.69 14.75
C GLU A 265 -1.86 3.26 14.73
N SER A 266 -1.06 2.24 15.05
CA SER A 266 -1.54 0.85 15.24
C SER A 266 -2.50 0.72 16.44
N GLU A 267 -2.21 1.41 17.55
CA GLU A 267 -3.12 1.53 18.69
C GLU A 267 -4.44 2.22 18.28
N ARG A 268 -4.36 3.33 17.52
CA ARG A 268 -5.54 4.04 16.99
C ARG A 268 -6.40 3.15 16.08
N ILE A 269 -5.78 2.38 15.18
CA ILE A 269 -6.46 1.42 14.30
C ILE A 269 -7.22 0.39 15.13
N SER A 270 -6.58 -0.14 16.18
CA SER A 270 -7.16 -1.15 17.07
C SER A 270 -8.39 -0.62 17.83
N LEU A 271 -8.35 0.64 18.28
CA LEU A 271 -9.50 1.31 18.91
C LEU A 271 -10.65 1.51 17.92
N LEU A 272 -10.38 2.10 16.74
CA LEU A 272 -11.39 2.31 15.69
C LEU A 272 -12.07 1.00 15.26
N PHE A 273 -11.30 -0.08 15.13
CA PHE A 273 -11.80 -1.41 14.78
C PHE A 273 -12.65 -2.02 15.91
N THR A 274 -12.27 -1.81 17.17
CA THR A 274 -13.06 -2.25 18.34
C THR A 274 -14.41 -1.51 18.42
N GLU A 275 -14.40 -0.19 18.24
CA GLU A 275 -15.62 0.61 18.18
C GLU A 275 -16.53 0.19 17.00
N ALA A 276 -15.93 -0.10 15.84
CA ALA A 276 -16.65 -0.59 14.67
C ALA A 276 -17.30 -1.97 14.91
N ARG A 277 -16.58 -2.94 15.49
CA ARG A 277 -17.16 -4.27 15.79
C ARG A 277 -18.28 -4.23 16.82
N SER A 278 -18.25 -3.27 17.75
CA SER A 278 -19.35 -3.03 18.68
C SER A 278 -20.59 -2.50 17.94
N ALA A 279 -20.42 -1.46 17.12
CA ALA A 279 -21.49 -0.84 16.34
C ALA A 279 -22.04 -1.71 15.19
N LEU A 280 -21.28 -2.69 14.72
CA LEU A 280 -21.64 -3.67 13.67
C LEU A 280 -21.76 -5.09 14.24
N SER A 281 -22.08 -5.21 15.53
CA SER A 281 -22.20 -6.51 16.22
C SER A 281 -23.39 -7.33 15.70
N TYR A 282 -23.32 -8.65 15.89
CA TYR A 282 -24.37 -9.61 15.49
C TYR A 282 -25.79 -9.16 15.89
N SER A 283 -25.97 -8.72 17.14
CA SER A 283 -27.25 -8.25 17.66
C SER A 283 -27.76 -7.03 16.89
N VAL A 284 -26.89 -6.03 16.66
CA VAL A 284 -27.25 -4.81 15.94
C VAL A 284 -27.61 -5.13 14.48
N LEU A 285 -26.82 -5.95 13.79
CA LEU A 285 -27.13 -6.36 12.41
C LEU A 285 -28.44 -7.16 12.32
N ARG A 286 -28.65 -8.14 13.19
CA ARG A 286 -29.89 -8.94 13.20
C ARG A 286 -31.15 -8.11 13.47
N GLU A 287 -31.03 -7.05 14.25
CA GLU A 287 -32.14 -6.16 14.64
C GLU A 287 -32.40 -5.04 13.61
N HIS A 288 -31.35 -4.36 13.15
CA HIS A 288 -31.45 -3.16 12.31
C HIS A 288 -31.28 -3.45 10.80
N PHE A 289 -30.66 -4.58 10.46
CA PHE A 289 -30.27 -4.98 9.10
C PHE A 289 -30.59 -6.46 8.81
N PRO A 290 -31.82 -6.94 9.03
CA PRO A 290 -32.15 -8.35 8.91
C PRO A 290 -31.86 -8.94 7.52
N LEU A 291 -31.90 -8.16 6.44
CA LEU A 291 -31.58 -8.63 5.08
C LEU A 291 -30.06 -8.73 4.86
N THR A 292 -29.29 -7.73 5.31
CA THR A 292 -27.82 -7.78 5.25
C THR A 292 -27.29 -8.87 6.18
N TRP A 293 -27.89 -9.05 7.35
CA TRP A 293 -27.60 -10.15 8.27
C TRP A 293 -27.91 -11.52 7.66
N ALA A 294 -29.02 -11.65 6.92
CA ALA A 294 -29.32 -12.87 6.18
C ALA A 294 -28.26 -13.20 5.11
N ALA A 295 -27.68 -12.18 4.45
CA ALA A 295 -26.53 -12.35 3.57
C ALA A 295 -25.25 -12.73 4.34
N CYS A 296 -24.98 -12.13 5.52
CA CYS A 296 -23.84 -12.49 6.37
C CYS A 296 -23.81 -13.98 6.73
N ILE A 297 -24.96 -14.59 7.06
CA ILE A 297 -25.04 -16.02 7.44
C ILE A 297 -25.18 -16.99 6.27
N ALA A 298 -25.53 -16.49 5.09
CA ALA A 298 -25.60 -17.29 3.85
C ALA A 298 -24.27 -17.28 3.08
N SER A 299 -23.30 -16.48 3.50
CA SER A 299 -22.00 -16.33 2.82
C SER A 299 -21.08 -17.51 3.07
N ASP A 300 -20.56 -18.06 1.98
CA ASP A 300 -19.54 -19.12 1.91
C ASP A 300 -18.12 -18.57 1.73
N LEU A 301 -17.95 -17.24 1.71
CA LEU A 301 -16.72 -16.59 1.26
C LEU A 301 -15.68 -16.42 2.38
N ASP A 302 -14.43 -16.78 2.06
CA ASP A 302 -13.26 -16.43 2.85
C ASP A 302 -12.89 -14.95 2.67
N ALA A 303 -12.97 -14.18 3.76
CA ALA A 303 -12.67 -12.75 3.80
C ALA A 303 -11.21 -12.41 3.46
N SER A 304 -10.29 -13.33 3.71
CA SER A 304 -8.85 -13.19 3.44
C SER A 304 -8.48 -13.55 2.00
N SER A 305 -9.36 -14.27 1.28
CA SER A 305 -9.11 -14.73 -0.07
C SER A 305 -9.17 -13.58 -1.08
N VAL A 306 -8.03 -13.37 -1.74
CA VAL A 306 -7.83 -12.35 -2.77
C VAL A 306 -8.72 -12.60 -3.98
N SER A 307 -8.89 -13.86 -4.42
CA SER A 307 -9.75 -14.18 -5.57
C SER A 307 -11.21 -13.82 -5.29
N THR A 308 -11.75 -14.20 -4.13
CA THR A 308 -13.14 -13.85 -3.77
C THR A 308 -13.38 -12.35 -3.83
N THR A 309 -12.40 -11.55 -3.40
CA THR A 309 -12.46 -10.08 -3.41
C THR A 309 -12.53 -9.50 -4.84
N MET A 310 -11.91 -10.17 -5.82
CA MET A 310 -11.87 -9.73 -7.21
C MET A 310 -13.11 -10.14 -8.01
N ASP A 311 -13.81 -11.19 -7.59
CA ASP A 311 -15.06 -11.64 -8.18
C ASP A 311 -16.30 -10.97 -7.56
N LEU A 312 -16.11 -9.96 -6.69
CA LEU A 312 -17.20 -9.13 -6.17
C LEU A 312 -17.51 -7.95 -7.09
N GLU A 313 -18.79 -7.77 -7.42
CA GLU A 313 -19.30 -6.53 -7.97
C GLU A 313 -20.11 -5.76 -6.90
N PRO A 314 -19.66 -4.57 -6.48
CA PRO A 314 -20.41 -3.70 -5.56
C PRO A 314 -21.80 -3.32 -6.05
N ASP A 315 -22.11 -3.53 -7.33
CA ASP A 315 -23.39 -3.25 -7.96
C ASP A 315 -24.39 -4.42 -7.90
N ASP A 316 -23.96 -5.62 -7.49
CA ASP A 316 -24.86 -6.73 -7.13
C ASP A 316 -25.25 -6.67 -5.64
N ALA A 317 -24.38 -6.11 -4.78
CA ALA A 317 -24.64 -5.94 -3.35
C ALA A 317 -25.84 -5.03 -3.00
N ILE A 318 -26.31 -4.26 -3.99
CA ILE A 318 -27.44 -3.32 -3.88
C ILE A 318 -28.72 -3.84 -4.55
N ARG A 319 -28.68 -5.03 -5.18
CA ARG A 319 -29.81 -5.60 -5.92
C ARG A 319 -30.71 -6.39 -4.97
N PHE A 320 -31.87 -5.81 -4.69
CA PHE A 320 -32.98 -6.57 -4.11
C PHE A 320 -33.62 -7.45 -5.19
N GLY A 321 -33.80 -8.74 -4.91
CA GLY A 321 -34.58 -9.64 -5.75
C GLY A 321 -36.08 -9.31 -5.72
N SER A 322 -36.88 -9.99 -6.53
CA SER A 322 -38.34 -9.79 -6.62
C SER A 322 -39.08 -9.97 -5.28
N GLU A 323 -38.60 -10.85 -4.41
CA GLU A 323 -39.10 -11.02 -3.03
C GLU A 323 -38.62 -9.93 -2.05
N GLY A 324 -37.84 -8.95 -2.51
CA GLY A 324 -37.27 -7.91 -1.68
C GLY A 324 -36.13 -8.35 -0.76
N ARG A 325 -35.60 -9.57 -0.91
CA ARG A 325 -34.34 -10.01 -0.25
C ARG A 325 -33.13 -9.36 -0.94
N ILE A 326 -32.04 -9.13 -0.22
CA ILE A 326 -30.73 -8.81 -0.85
C ILE A 326 -30.15 -10.14 -1.37
N SER A 327 -30.66 -10.63 -2.50
CA SER A 327 -30.44 -12.01 -2.97
C SER A 327 -29.14 -12.23 -3.72
N LEU A 328 -28.36 -11.17 -3.99
CA LEU A 328 -27.12 -11.22 -4.77
C LEU A 328 -25.91 -10.58 -4.06
N ALA A 329 -26.06 -10.09 -2.82
CA ALA A 329 -24.92 -9.54 -2.10
C ALA A 329 -23.97 -10.65 -1.66
N ARG A 330 -22.78 -10.65 -2.27
CA ARG A 330 -21.66 -11.50 -1.90
C ARG A 330 -20.62 -10.66 -1.18
N PHE A 331 -20.35 -11.00 0.07
CA PHE A 331 -19.23 -10.52 0.88
C PHE A 331 -19.02 -11.51 2.02
N ALA A 332 -17.80 -11.65 2.50
CA ALA A 332 -17.47 -12.48 3.65
C ALA A 332 -17.90 -11.82 4.97
N TRP A 333 -18.16 -12.63 5.99
CA TRP A 333 -18.47 -12.17 7.35
C TRP A 333 -17.83 -13.10 8.39
N PRO A 334 -17.18 -12.58 9.46
CA PRO A 334 -17.02 -11.17 9.82
C PRO A 334 -16.07 -10.40 8.90
N ILE A 335 -16.34 -9.09 8.74
CA ILE A 335 -15.35 -8.17 8.14
C ILE A 335 -14.27 -7.86 9.19
N GLU A 336 -13.01 -8.03 8.79
CA GLU A 336 -11.83 -7.77 9.60
C GLU A 336 -10.84 -6.83 8.90
N TYR A 337 -9.84 -6.31 9.62
CA TYR A 337 -8.90 -5.32 9.09
C TYR A 337 -8.02 -5.82 7.92
N ASN A 338 -7.90 -7.15 7.79
CA ASN A 338 -7.20 -7.85 6.70
C ASN A 338 -8.14 -8.25 5.54
N SER A 339 -9.45 -8.03 5.67
CA SER A 339 -10.43 -8.41 4.64
C SER A 339 -10.23 -7.60 3.37
N GLY A 340 -10.46 -8.21 2.22
CA GLY A 340 -10.38 -7.51 0.94
C GLY A 340 -11.38 -6.34 0.86
N LEU A 341 -10.93 -5.17 0.40
CA LEU A 341 -11.76 -3.94 0.39
C LEU A 341 -13.05 -4.09 -0.42
N GLY A 342 -13.11 -4.97 -1.41
CA GLY A 342 -14.35 -5.34 -2.11
C GLY A 342 -15.44 -5.85 -1.16
N HIS A 343 -15.09 -6.70 -0.18
CA HIS A 343 -16.04 -7.23 0.82
C HIS A 343 -16.64 -6.10 1.66
N VAL A 344 -15.79 -5.18 2.12
CA VAL A 344 -16.18 -4.00 2.92
C VAL A 344 -17.11 -3.08 2.13
N VAL A 345 -16.80 -2.86 0.84
CA VAL A 345 -17.61 -2.03 -0.04
C VAL A 345 -18.97 -2.68 -0.28
N CYS A 346 -19.02 -3.98 -0.60
CA CYS A 346 -20.28 -4.70 -0.81
C CYS A 346 -21.16 -4.73 0.45
N PHE A 347 -20.58 -5.07 1.61
CA PHE A 347 -21.25 -5.02 2.91
C PHE A 347 -21.77 -3.61 3.24
N GLY A 348 -20.94 -2.59 3.06
CA GLY A 348 -21.32 -1.20 3.32
C GLY A 348 -22.45 -0.70 2.41
N ARG A 349 -22.45 -1.08 1.13
CA ARG A 349 -23.52 -0.70 0.19
C ARG A 349 -24.83 -1.44 0.48
N ALA A 350 -24.77 -2.70 0.94
CA ALA A 350 -25.94 -3.44 1.41
C ALA A 350 -26.60 -2.75 2.62
N LEU A 351 -25.81 -2.36 3.64
CA LEU A 351 -26.31 -1.58 4.79
C LEU A 351 -26.96 -0.26 4.36
N VAL A 352 -26.32 0.50 3.47
CA VAL A 352 -26.85 1.78 2.98
C VAL A 352 -28.15 1.60 2.19
N ALA A 353 -28.25 0.56 1.36
CA ALA A 353 -29.47 0.23 0.62
C ALA A 353 -30.62 -0.22 1.53
N GLU A 354 -30.33 -1.04 2.54
CA GLU A 354 -31.31 -1.51 3.52
C GLU A 354 -31.82 -0.37 4.41
N LEU A 355 -30.94 0.51 4.91
CA LEU A 355 -31.35 1.65 5.75
C LEU A 355 -32.19 2.65 4.96
N GLY A 356 -31.78 3.01 3.73
CA GLY A 356 -32.54 3.90 2.85
C GLY A 356 -33.95 3.40 2.54
N ARG A 357 -34.09 2.08 2.34
CA ARG A 357 -35.38 1.41 2.15
C ARG A 357 -36.20 1.34 3.45
N GLY A 358 -35.61 0.92 4.56
CA GLY A 358 -36.28 0.77 5.86
C GLY A 358 -36.81 2.10 6.41
N ARG A 359 -36.03 3.18 6.25
CA ARG A 359 -36.43 4.56 6.59
C ARG A 359 -37.35 5.23 5.55
N ARG A 360 -37.66 4.55 4.42
CA ARG A 360 -38.46 5.07 3.30
C ARG A 360 -37.95 6.39 2.72
N LEU A 361 -36.64 6.65 2.81
CA LEU A 361 -36.00 7.91 2.38
C LEU A 361 -35.99 8.12 0.86
N GLY A 362 -36.59 7.22 0.07
CA GLY A 362 -36.58 7.28 -1.39
C GLY A 362 -35.17 7.35 -1.97
N TYR A 363 -34.18 6.81 -1.25
CA TYR A 363 -32.80 6.69 -1.66
C TYR A 363 -32.46 5.22 -1.84
N VAL A 364 -31.90 4.91 -3.01
CA VAL A 364 -31.43 3.59 -3.40
C VAL A 364 -30.06 3.81 -4.05
N PRO A 365 -28.98 3.16 -3.58
CA PRO A 365 -27.71 3.16 -4.28
C PRO A 365 -27.89 2.72 -5.73
N ALA A 366 -27.23 3.41 -6.66
CA ALA A 366 -27.33 3.10 -8.08
C ALA A 366 -26.16 2.22 -8.55
N PRO A 367 -26.35 1.32 -9.52
CA PRO A 367 -25.25 0.62 -10.15
C PRO A 367 -24.33 1.60 -10.90
N VAL A 368 -23.02 1.35 -10.87
CA VAL A 368 -21.98 2.16 -11.52
C VAL A 368 -21.57 1.55 -12.86
N MET A 369 -21.47 0.23 -12.89
CA MET A 369 -21.35 -0.57 -14.09
C MET A 369 -22.77 -0.89 -14.57
N SER A 370 -23.25 -0.11 -15.54
CA SER A 370 -24.39 -0.53 -16.35
C SER A 370 -24.15 -1.96 -16.84
N ALA A 371 -25.15 -2.83 -16.73
CA ALA A 371 -25.11 -4.07 -17.48
C ALA A 371 -24.93 -3.72 -18.96
N PRO A 372 -24.11 -4.47 -19.73
CA PRO A 372 -24.08 -4.29 -21.18
C PRO A 372 -25.51 -4.45 -21.70
N SER A 373 -25.95 -3.53 -22.56
CA SER A 373 -27.20 -3.69 -23.28
C SER A 373 -27.12 -4.98 -24.10
N MET A 374 -27.99 -5.94 -23.78
CA MET A 374 -28.28 -7.03 -24.69
C MET A 374 -29.15 -6.46 -25.81
N GLU A 375 -28.48 -5.99 -26.85
CA GLU A 375 -29.03 -5.78 -28.19
C GLU A 375 -29.13 -7.13 -28.93
#